data_AF-A0A7Y6A9U2-F1
#
_entry.id   AF-A0A7Y6A9U2-F1
#
_cell.length_a   1.000
_cell.length_b   1.000
_cell.length_c   1.000
_cell.angle_alpha   90.00
_cell.angle_beta   90.00
_cell.angle_gamma   90.00
#
_symmetry.space_group_name_H-M   'P 1'
#
loop_
_entity.id
_entity.type
_entity.pdbx_description
1 polymer ?
#
loop_
_entity_poly.entity_id
_entity_poly.type
_entity_poly.pdbx_seq_one_letter_code
_entity_poly.pdbx_strand_id
1 'polypeptide(L)'
;MSAPTRSASPPTDAAFHNAWMRPCIELAKTAAHEGQYPLGALVLSRDGKVLGAAGSTLRTSIDPAAHPELTALRTACDQVRSRYLDGAVLYTTLEPCPMCTAAAVFARLAGIVFGASQQDALEAAPLHPHPDLTWRQIAVPAATVAAAERPVPLDRDPVHVTGGVLAGPCRALLALAARLYAAPGQLPG
;
A
#
# COMPACT_ATOMS: atom_id res chain seq x y z
N MET A 1 27.91 7.02 -20.59
CA MET A 1 26.86 7.04 -19.55
C MET A 1 26.35 5.62 -19.44
N SER A 2 26.71 4.88 -18.39
CA SER A 2 26.28 3.48 -18.24
C SER A 2 24.78 3.41 -18.04
N ALA A 3 24.11 2.54 -18.81
CA ALA A 3 22.70 2.24 -18.61
C ALA A 3 22.45 1.83 -17.14
N PRO A 4 21.34 2.27 -16.51
CA PRO A 4 20.99 1.78 -15.19
C PRO A 4 20.87 0.26 -15.26
N THR A 5 21.55 -0.42 -14.33
CA THR A 5 21.58 -1.87 -14.23
C THR A 5 20.17 -2.42 -14.01
N ARG A 6 19.85 -3.56 -14.66
CA ARG A 6 18.57 -4.30 -14.58
C ARG A 6 17.94 -4.17 -13.18
N SER A 7 16.65 -3.79 -13.17
CA SER A 7 15.79 -3.87 -11.98
C SER A 7 15.93 -5.25 -11.36
N ALA A 8 16.63 -5.36 -10.23
CA ALA A 8 16.73 -6.62 -9.52
C ALA A 8 15.39 -6.91 -8.86
N SER A 9 14.93 -8.16 -8.93
CA SER A 9 13.75 -8.61 -8.19
C SER A 9 13.90 -8.24 -6.70
N PRO A 10 12.79 -7.86 -6.03
CA PRO A 10 12.84 -7.53 -4.61
C PRO A 10 13.42 -8.69 -3.79
N PRO A 11 14.07 -8.42 -2.65
CA PRO A 11 14.49 -9.48 -1.73
C PRO A 11 13.32 -10.41 -1.40
N THR A 12 13.56 -11.71 -1.27
CA THR A 12 12.51 -12.72 -1.00
C THR A 12 12.50 -13.20 0.45
N ASP A 13 13.39 -12.69 1.30
CA ASP A 13 13.49 -13.08 2.70
C ASP A 13 12.29 -12.56 3.50
N ALA A 14 11.59 -13.48 4.17
CA ALA A 14 10.46 -13.17 5.03
C ALA A 14 10.86 -12.28 6.21
N ALA A 15 12.05 -12.45 6.78
CA ALA A 15 12.50 -11.59 7.89
C ALA A 15 12.71 -10.14 7.42
N PHE A 16 13.30 -9.97 6.24
CA PHE A 16 13.43 -8.66 5.59
C PHE A 16 12.05 -8.01 5.34
N HIS A 17 11.10 -8.71 4.72
CA HIS A 17 9.77 -8.15 4.49
C HIS A 17 9.03 -7.81 5.79
N ASN A 18 9.15 -8.66 6.82
CA ASN A 18 8.56 -8.40 8.13
C ASN A 18 9.11 -7.12 8.76
N ALA A 19 10.40 -6.83 8.60
CA ALA A 19 11.02 -5.62 9.14
C ALA A 19 10.39 -4.34 8.54
N TRP A 20 10.02 -4.37 7.25
CA TRP A 20 9.44 -3.22 6.54
C TRP A 20 7.91 -3.15 6.58
N MET A 21 7.24 -4.27 6.80
CA MET A 21 5.79 -4.28 7.05
C MET A 21 5.45 -3.69 8.43
N ARG A 22 6.31 -3.84 9.43
CA ARG A 22 6.08 -3.33 10.79
C ARG A 22 5.84 -1.80 10.84
N PRO A 23 6.68 -0.94 10.23
CA PRO A 23 6.39 0.48 10.15
C PRO A 23 5.06 0.81 9.45
N CYS A 24 4.67 0.04 8.42
CA CYS A 24 3.37 0.22 7.75
C CYS A 24 2.21 -0.02 8.72
N ILE A 25 2.32 -1.04 9.58
CA ILE A 25 1.33 -1.35 10.62
C ILE A 25 1.25 -0.21 11.64
N GLU A 26 2.38 0.40 12.04
CA GLU A 26 2.35 1.53 12.97
C GLU A 26 1.72 2.78 12.34
N LEU A 27 2.00 3.07 11.06
CA LEU A 27 1.32 4.14 10.30
C LEU A 27 -0.20 3.91 10.25
N ALA A 28 -0.62 2.67 10.01
CA ALA A 28 -2.02 2.30 9.99
C ALA A 28 -2.71 2.48 11.36
N LYS A 29 -2.03 2.14 12.46
CA LYS A 29 -2.55 2.39 13.82
C LYS A 29 -2.69 3.88 14.10
N THR A 30 -1.68 4.68 13.75
CA THR A 30 -1.74 6.15 13.91
C THR A 30 -2.93 6.71 13.14
N ALA A 31 -3.09 6.34 11.87
CA ALA A 31 -4.23 6.73 11.05
C ALA A 31 -5.57 6.35 11.72
N ALA A 32 -5.67 5.13 12.25
CA ALA A 32 -6.87 4.67 12.98
C ALA A 32 -7.20 5.55 14.20
N HIS A 33 -6.18 5.90 14.99
CA HIS A 33 -6.33 6.75 16.17
C HIS A 33 -6.70 8.19 15.82
N GLU A 34 -6.32 8.67 14.63
CA GLU A 34 -6.74 9.95 14.04
C GLU A 34 -8.13 9.88 13.38
N GLY A 35 -8.82 8.75 13.52
CA GLY A 35 -10.13 8.53 12.96
C GLY A 35 -10.14 8.10 11.50
N GLN A 36 -8.99 7.91 10.84
CA GLN A 36 -8.88 7.54 9.42
C GLN A 36 -9.01 6.02 9.21
N TYR A 37 -9.15 5.59 7.95
CA TYR A 37 -9.06 4.16 7.66
C TYR A 37 -7.69 3.59 8.12
N PRO A 38 -7.65 2.45 8.82
CA PRO A 38 -6.43 1.88 9.42
C PRO A 38 -5.54 1.22 8.37
N LEU A 39 -5.03 2.03 7.44
CA LEU A 39 -4.14 1.62 6.36
C LEU A 39 -2.85 2.41 6.42
N GLY A 40 -1.75 1.75 6.07
CA GLY A 40 -0.43 2.37 6.02
C GLY A 40 0.42 1.75 4.93
N ALA A 41 1.28 2.57 4.32
CA ALA A 41 2.18 2.16 3.27
C ALA A 41 3.51 2.92 3.32
N LEU A 42 4.55 2.33 2.74
CA LEU A 42 5.84 2.99 2.50
C LEU A 42 6.49 2.51 1.20
N VAL A 43 7.39 3.34 0.66
CA VAL A 43 8.26 3.01 -0.47
C VAL A 43 9.68 2.88 0.03
N LEU A 44 10.28 1.72 -0.16
CA LEU A 44 11.66 1.41 0.20
C LEU A 44 12.55 1.41 -1.04
N SER A 45 13.64 2.16 -1.03
CA SER A 45 14.64 2.12 -2.10
C SER A 45 15.43 0.81 -2.09
N ARG A 46 16.09 0.51 -3.22
CA ARG A 46 17.03 -0.61 -3.35
C ARG A 46 18.15 -0.60 -2.28
N ASP A 47 18.56 0.59 -1.86
CA ASP A 47 19.62 0.78 -0.86
C ASP A 47 19.10 0.75 0.59
N GLY A 48 17.84 0.34 0.80
CA GLY A 48 17.24 0.21 2.13
C GLY A 48 16.82 1.54 2.77
N LYS A 49 16.62 2.61 1.98
CA LYS A 49 16.14 3.90 2.47
C LYS A 49 14.64 4.04 2.26
N VAL A 50 13.92 4.51 3.28
CA VAL A 50 12.51 4.89 3.10
C VAL A 50 12.46 6.19 2.28
N LEU A 51 11.78 6.15 1.13
CA LEU A 51 11.59 7.29 0.22
C LEU A 51 10.26 8.00 0.46
N GLY A 52 9.28 7.30 1.03
CA GLY A 52 7.98 7.84 1.33
C GLY A 52 7.22 6.90 2.25
N ALA A 53 6.40 7.45 3.12
CA ALA A 53 5.60 6.70 4.08
C ALA A 53 4.33 7.48 4.41
N ALA A 54 3.19 6.81 4.49
CA ALA A 54 1.92 7.45 4.77
C ALA A 54 0.93 6.50 5.46
N GLY A 55 0.16 7.04 6.39
CA GLY A 55 -1.12 6.48 6.81
C GLY A 55 -2.26 7.00 5.93
N SER A 56 -3.44 6.40 6.01
CA SER A 56 -4.61 6.91 5.30
C SER A 56 -5.01 8.30 5.80
N THR A 57 -5.45 9.17 4.89
CA THR A 57 -6.10 10.46 5.19
C THR A 57 -7.46 10.57 4.49
N LEU A 58 -7.98 9.45 3.99
CA LEU A 58 -9.14 9.39 3.10
C LEU A 58 -10.42 10.01 3.66
N ARG A 59 -10.62 10.00 4.99
CA ARG A 59 -11.85 10.56 5.57
C ARG A 59 -11.85 12.07 5.63
N THR A 60 -10.68 12.68 5.83
CA THR A 60 -10.54 14.14 5.93
C THR A 60 -10.09 14.77 4.62
N SER A 61 -9.55 13.98 3.69
CA SER A 61 -9.13 14.45 2.38
C SER A 61 -10.32 14.56 1.42
N ILE A 62 -10.45 15.69 0.71
CA ILE A 62 -11.36 15.86 -0.44
C ILE A 62 -10.70 15.32 -1.73
N ASP A 63 -9.95 14.22 -1.62
CA ASP A 63 -9.28 13.53 -2.72
C ASP A 63 -9.56 12.02 -2.62
N PRO A 64 -10.36 11.43 -3.54
CA PRO A 64 -10.61 10.00 -3.53
C PRO A 64 -9.34 9.17 -3.83
N ALA A 65 -8.26 9.80 -4.31
CA ALA A 65 -6.96 9.18 -4.52
C ALA A 65 -6.00 9.34 -3.34
N ALA A 66 -6.44 9.83 -2.17
CA ALA A 66 -5.62 9.98 -0.95
C ALA A 66 -5.34 8.64 -0.22
N HIS A 67 -5.11 7.58 -1.01
CA HIS A 67 -4.69 6.28 -0.52
C HIS A 67 -3.24 6.36 0.00
N PRO A 68 -2.89 5.69 1.11
CA PRO A 68 -1.54 5.74 1.66
C PRO A 68 -0.48 5.30 0.65
N GLU A 69 -0.77 4.35 -0.24
CA GLU A 69 0.16 3.91 -1.28
C GLU A 69 0.47 5.03 -2.28
N LEU A 70 -0.55 5.79 -2.71
CA LEU A 70 -0.36 6.91 -3.63
C LEU A 70 0.34 8.07 -2.94
N THR A 71 0.01 8.36 -1.68
CA THR A 71 0.70 9.39 -0.91
C THR A 71 2.18 9.03 -0.73
N ALA A 72 2.50 7.80 -0.35
CA ALA A 72 3.88 7.34 -0.22
C ALA A 72 4.64 7.37 -1.55
N LEU A 73 4.01 6.99 -2.67
CA LEU A 73 4.58 7.09 -4.01
C LEU A 73 4.85 8.56 -4.41
N ARG A 74 3.91 9.47 -4.15
CA ARG A 74 4.08 10.91 -4.43
C ARG A 74 5.27 11.47 -3.64
N THR A 75 5.34 11.20 -2.34
CA THR A 75 6.47 11.60 -1.48
C THR A 75 7.80 11.02 -1.99
N ALA A 76 7.81 9.75 -2.38
CA ALA A 76 9.00 9.11 -2.93
C ALA A 76 9.47 9.78 -4.22
N CYS A 77 8.56 10.02 -5.17
CA CYS A 77 8.86 10.70 -6.42
C CYS A 77 9.40 12.11 -6.21
N ASP A 78 8.83 12.86 -5.27
CA ASP A 78 9.30 14.20 -4.91
C ASP A 78 10.71 14.15 -4.30
N GLN A 79 10.96 13.19 -3.40
CA GLN A 79 12.27 13.00 -2.77
C GLN A 79 13.36 12.64 -3.78
N VAL A 80 13.07 11.77 -4.74
CA VAL A 80 14.05 11.37 -5.79
C VAL A 80 14.06 12.32 -6.99
N ARG A 81 13.15 13.30 -7.03
CA ARG A 81 12.96 14.25 -8.14
C ARG A 81 12.76 13.55 -9.49
N SER A 82 12.00 12.45 -9.46
CA SER A 82 11.74 11.58 -10.60
C SER A 82 10.38 10.90 -10.43
N ARG A 83 9.65 10.73 -11.53
CA ARG A 83 8.43 9.90 -11.55
C ARG A 83 8.72 8.39 -11.56
N TYR A 84 9.98 8.02 -11.68
CA TYR A 84 10.46 6.65 -11.74
C TYR A 84 11.25 6.31 -10.49
N LEU A 85 10.92 5.16 -9.92
CA LEU A 85 11.41 4.62 -8.65
C LEU A 85 12.05 3.24 -8.90
N ASP A 86 12.88 3.14 -9.92
CA ASP A 86 13.51 1.88 -10.34
C ASP A 86 14.20 1.17 -9.16
N GLY A 87 13.92 -0.13 -9.00
CA GLY A 87 14.47 -0.93 -7.90
C GLY A 87 13.80 -0.72 -6.54
N ALA A 88 12.88 0.23 -6.39
CA ALA A 88 12.15 0.45 -5.14
C ALA A 88 10.98 -0.54 -4.99
N VAL A 89 10.53 -0.72 -3.74
CA VAL A 89 9.46 -1.65 -3.36
C VAL A 89 8.41 -0.92 -2.55
N LEU A 90 7.14 -1.07 -2.92
CA LEU A 90 6.00 -0.61 -2.13
C LEU A 90 5.64 -1.67 -1.08
N TYR A 91 5.60 -1.28 0.18
CA TYR A 91 5.03 -2.07 1.27
C TYR A 91 3.70 -1.45 1.69
N THR A 92 2.66 -2.26 1.88
CA THR A 92 1.33 -1.77 2.31
C THR A 92 0.61 -2.78 3.19
N THR A 93 -0.13 -2.30 4.19
CA THR A 93 -0.84 -3.19 5.13
C THR A 93 -1.97 -3.97 4.50
N LEU A 94 -2.56 -3.46 3.42
CA LEU A 94 -3.64 -4.09 2.66
C LEU A 94 -3.23 -4.16 1.19
N GLU A 95 -3.60 -5.25 0.51
CA GLU A 95 -3.38 -5.42 -0.91
C GLU A 95 -3.91 -4.20 -1.69
N PRO A 96 -3.04 -3.55 -2.49
CA PRO A 96 -3.40 -2.28 -3.12
C PRO A 96 -4.49 -2.49 -4.17
N CYS A 97 -5.44 -1.55 -4.22
CA CYS A 97 -6.47 -1.56 -5.24
C CYS A 97 -5.87 -1.34 -6.66
N PRO A 98 -6.66 -1.48 -7.74
CA PRO A 98 -6.15 -1.33 -9.09
C PRO A 98 -5.51 0.02 -9.40
N MET A 99 -6.02 1.11 -8.80
CA MET A 99 -5.44 2.45 -8.94
C MET A 99 -4.02 2.51 -8.36
N CYS A 100 -3.83 2.07 -7.12
CA CYS A 100 -2.53 2.09 -6.46
C CYS A 100 -1.54 1.14 -7.14
N THR A 101 -2.02 -0.02 -7.58
CA THR A 101 -1.19 -0.99 -8.31
C THR A 101 -0.74 -0.46 -9.67
N ALA A 102 -1.64 0.17 -10.44
CA ALA A 102 -1.27 0.78 -11.71
C ALA A 102 -0.26 1.93 -11.52
N ALA A 103 -0.41 2.74 -10.46
CA ALA A 103 0.56 3.77 -10.13
C ALA A 103 1.95 3.19 -9.81
N ALA A 104 2.02 2.08 -9.08
CA ALA A 104 3.27 1.36 -8.83
C ALA A 104 3.94 0.87 -10.13
N VAL A 105 3.15 0.33 -11.07
CA VAL A 105 3.62 -0.07 -12.41
C VAL A 105 4.17 1.12 -13.19
N PHE A 106 3.44 2.23 -13.25
CA PHE A 106 3.89 3.44 -13.95
C PHE A 106 5.11 4.10 -13.29
N ALA A 107 5.24 3.95 -11.97
CA ALA A 107 6.42 4.37 -11.21
C ALA A 107 7.62 3.42 -11.37
N ARG A 108 7.48 2.30 -12.10
CA ARG A 108 8.55 1.33 -12.37
C ARG A 108 9.10 0.65 -11.11
N LEU A 109 8.27 0.42 -10.11
CA LEU A 109 8.70 -0.31 -8.92
C LEU A 109 9.17 -1.72 -9.28
N ALA A 110 10.14 -2.23 -8.52
CA ALA A 110 10.56 -3.63 -8.62
C ALA A 110 9.52 -4.58 -8.00
N GLY A 111 8.76 -4.11 -7.02
CA GLY A 111 7.69 -4.92 -6.45
C GLY A 111 6.73 -4.22 -5.51
N ILE A 112 5.71 -4.98 -5.16
CA ILE A 112 4.65 -4.66 -4.20
C ILE A 112 4.61 -5.79 -3.17
N VAL A 113 4.65 -5.44 -1.91
CA VAL A 113 4.57 -6.36 -0.78
C VAL A 113 3.40 -5.96 0.10
N PHE A 114 2.44 -6.86 0.33
CA PHE A 114 1.26 -6.55 1.12
C PHE A 114 0.99 -7.57 2.25
N GLY A 115 0.28 -7.10 3.27
CA GLY A 115 -0.10 -7.91 4.42
C GLY A 115 -1.43 -8.64 4.27
N ALA A 116 -2.54 -7.94 4.52
CA ALA A 116 -3.88 -8.46 4.31
C ALA A 116 -4.26 -8.38 2.82
N SER A 117 -5.07 -9.32 2.34
CA SER A 117 -5.58 -9.37 0.97
C SER A 117 -6.84 -8.52 0.78
N GLN A 118 -7.23 -8.26 -0.47
CA GLN A 118 -8.52 -7.63 -0.75
C GLN A 118 -9.70 -8.48 -0.25
N GLN A 119 -9.55 -9.80 -0.28
CA GLN A 119 -10.55 -10.73 0.24
C GLN A 119 -10.75 -10.55 1.75
N ASP A 120 -9.65 -10.39 2.51
CA ASP A 120 -9.72 -10.10 3.94
C ASP A 120 -10.50 -8.80 4.22
N ALA A 121 -10.32 -7.77 3.38
CA ALA A 121 -11.07 -6.52 3.51
C ALA A 121 -12.56 -6.68 3.18
N LEU A 122 -12.90 -7.46 2.14
CA LEU A 122 -14.29 -7.77 1.79
C LEU A 122 -15.00 -8.56 2.88
N GLU A 123 -14.31 -9.50 3.54
CA GLU A 123 -14.84 -10.27 4.66
C GLU A 123 -15.03 -9.42 5.93
N ALA A 124 -14.16 -8.43 6.14
CA ALA A 124 -14.26 -7.51 7.28
C ALA A 124 -15.32 -6.41 7.08
N ALA A 125 -15.62 -6.02 5.83
CA ALA A 125 -16.50 -4.89 5.55
C ALA A 125 -17.91 -4.98 6.20
N PRO A 126 -18.61 -6.13 6.21
CA PRO A 126 -19.91 -6.26 6.89
C PRO A 126 -19.84 -6.13 8.41
N LEU A 127 -18.66 -6.30 9.00
CA LEU A 127 -18.47 -6.17 10.46
C LEU A 127 -18.33 -4.71 10.89
N HIS A 128 -18.22 -3.78 9.95
CA HIS A 128 -18.07 -2.37 10.26
C HIS A 128 -19.44 -1.77 10.67
N PRO A 129 -19.58 -1.22 11.89
CA PRO A 129 -20.89 -0.79 12.41
C PRO A 129 -21.43 0.48 11.76
N HIS A 130 -20.57 1.26 11.10
CA HIS A 130 -20.94 2.52 10.46
C HIS A 130 -21.02 2.37 8.93
N PRO A 131 -22.19 2.59 8.29
CA PRO A 131 -22.39 2.37 6.86
C PRO A 131 -21.50 3.27 5.98
N ASP A 132 -21.24 4.52 6.41
CA ASP A 132 -20.36 5.45 5.66
C ASP A 132 -18.86 5.13 5.79
N LEU A 133 -18.51 4.17 6.67
CA LEU A 133 -17.15 3.66 6.83
C LEU A 133 -17.02 2.25 6.23
N THR A 134 -18.02 1.82 5.45
CA THR A 134 -17.92 0.61 4.64
C THR A 134 -17.04 0.91 3.41
N TRP A 135 -16.03 0.07 3.25
CA TRP A 135 -14.99 0.22 2.25
C TRP A 135 -15.54 -0.21 0.90
N ARG A 136 -15.42 0.64 -0.12
CA ARG A 136 -15.69 0.22 -1.50
C ARG A 136 -14.40 -0.33 -2.10
N GLN A 137 -14.46 -1.54 -2.63
CA GLN A 137 -13.30 -2.20 -3.21
C GLN A 137 -13.58 -2.65 -4.65
N ILE A 138 -12.60 -2.45 -5.53
CA ILE A 138 -12.59 -3.07 -6.86
C ILE A 138 -11.81 -4.38 -6.72
N ALA A 139 -12.53 -5.50 -6.70
CA ALA A 139 -11.97 -6.84 -6.47
C ALA A 139 -11.17 -7.38 -7.68
N VAL A 140 -10.11 -6.66 -8.05
CA VAL A 140 -9.13 -7.10 -9.06
C VAL A 140 -7.78 -7.20 -8.35
N PRO A 141 -7.21 -8.41 -8.24
CA PRO A 141 -5.96 -8.63 -7.51
C PRO A 141 -4.81 -7.77 -8.03
N ALA A 142 -3.90 -7.36 -7.15
CA ALA A 142 -2.73 -6.56 -7.52
C ALA A 142 -1.87 -7.29 -8.56
N ALA A 143 -1.71 -8.61 -8.41
CA ALA A 143 -1.00 -9.45 -9.39
C ALA A 143 -1.65 -9.41 -10.79
N THR A 144 -2.98 -9.34 -10.87
CA THR A 144 -3.71 -9.23 -12.15
C THR A 144 -3.43 -7.90 -12.83
N VAL A 145 -3.42 -6.79 -12.07
CA VAL A 145 -3.14 -5.46 -12.61
C VAL A 145 -1.67 -5.34 -13.02
N ALA A 146 -0.74 -5.82 -12.20
CA ALA A 146 0.69 -5.82 -12.53
C ALA A 146 0.99 -6.65 -13.79
N ALA A 147 0.37 -7.83 -13.93
CA ALA A 147 0.54 -8.68 -15.11
C ALA A 147 -0.08 -8.11 -16.40
N ALA A 148 -0.94 -7.10 -16.30
CA ALA A 148 -1.54 -6.43 -17.46
C ALA A 148 -0.59 -5.44 -18.14
N GLU A 149 0.60 -5.17 -17.57
CA GLU A 149 1.64 -4.36 -18.20
C GLU A 149 2.01 -4.95 -19.58
N ARG A 150 1.88 -4.15 -20.64
CA ARG A 150 2.29 -4.53 -22.00
C ARG A 150 3.61 -3.85 -22.34
N PRO A 151 4.59 -4.58 -22.89
CA PRO A 151 5.88 -3.99 -23.20
C PRO A 151 5.77 -2.96 -24.34
N VAL A 152 6.23 -1.75 -24.08
CA VAL A 152 6.76 -0.76 -25.04
C VAL A 152 8.26 -0.78 -24.77
N PRO A 153 9.14 -1.22 -25.70
CA PRO A 153 10.46 -1.81 -25.40
C PRO A 153 10.96 -1.54 -23.98
N LEU A 154 10.58 -2.42 -23.04
CA LEU A 154 10.90 -2.29 -21.62
C LEU A 154 12.17 -3.11 -21.39
N ASP A 155 13.25 -2.44 -21.01
CA ASP A 155 14.49 -3.05 -20.54
C ASP A 155 14.39 -3.49 -19.07
N ARG A 156 13.21 -3.94 -18.62
CA ARG A 156 12.92 -4.29 -17.23
C ARG A 156 11.96 -5.47 -17.06
N ASP A 157 12.06 -6.10 -15.89
CA ASP A 157 11.13 -7.13 -15.44
C ASP A 157 9.80 -6.49 -14.95
N PRO A 158 8.65 -7.19 -15.08
CA PRO A 158 7.37 -6.73 -14.54
C PRO A 158 7.40 -6.53 -13.02
N VAL A 159 6.48 -5.72 -12.49
CA VAL A 159 6.35 -5.52 -11.04
C VAL A 159 6.01 -6.84 -10.35
N HIS A 160 6.88 -7.29 -9.44
CA HIS A 160 6.63 -8.50 -8.65
C HIS A 160 5.64 -8.22 -7.51
N VAL A 161 4.72 -9.14 -7.26
CA VAL A 161 3.70 -8.99 -6.19
C VAL A 161 3.85 -10.11 -5.17
N THR A 162 4.08 -9.75 -3.91
CA THR A 162 4.21 -10.67 -2.77
C THR A 162 3.13 -10.34 -1.74
N GLY A 163 2.28 -11.33 -1.42
CA GLY A 163 1.20 -11.18 -0.44
C GLY A 163 1.46 -11.95 0.85
N GLY A 164 0.72 -11.59 1.91
CA GLY A 164 0.64 -12.37 3.15
C GLY A 164 1.69 -12.03 4.22
N VAL A 165 2.50 -10.98 4.01
CA VAL A 165 3.54 -10.59 4.96
C VAL A 165 2.92 -10.01 6.23
N LEU A 166 3.11 -10.66 7.38
CA LEU A 166 2.42 -10.30 8.62
C LEU A 166 0.88 -10.19 8.45
N ALA A 167 0.28 -11.08 7.66
CA ALA A 167 -1.16 -11.03 7.36
C ALA A 167 -2.07 -11.02 8.61
N GLY A 168 -1.70 -11.75 9.67
CA GLY A 168 -2.46 -11.76 10.94
C GLY A 168 -2.54 -10.37 11.58
N PRO A 169 -1.40 -9.72 11.91
CA PRO A 169 -1.37 -8.34 12.34
C PRO A 169 -2.09 -7.35 11.41
N CYS A 170 -1.95 -7.51 10.08
CA CYS A 170 -2.61 -6.63 9.12
C CYS A 170 -4.14 -6.81 9.11
N ARG A 171 -4.66 -8.05 9.20
CA ARG A 171 -6.10 -8.29 9.37
C ARG A 171 -6.65 -7.69 10.65
N ALA A 172 -5.86 -7.70 11.74
CA ALA A 172 -6.28 -7.10 13.00
C ALA A 172 -6.53 -5.58 12.90
N LEU A 173 -5.88 -4.89 11.95
CA LEU A 173 -6.14 -3.47 11.65
C LEU A 173 -7.56 -3.26 11.10
N LEU A 174 -8.05 -4.15 10.25
CA LEU A 174 -9.42 -4.06 9.70
C LEU A 174 -10.48 -4.14 10.81
N ALA A 175 -10.23 -4.98 11.82
CA ALA A 175 -11.09 -5.07 13.01
C ALA A 175 -10.92 -3.88 13.98
N LEU A 176 -9.75 -3.22 13.99
CA LEU A 176 -9.49 -2.05 14.85
C LEU A 176 -10.42 -0.89 14.51
N ALA A 177 -10.63 -0.59 13.22
CA ALA A 177 -11.58 0.43 12.78
C ALA A 177 -12.99 0.19 13.32
N ALA A 178 -13.48 -1.05 13.19
CA ALA A 178 -14.81 -1.41 13.65
C ALA A 178 -15.01 -1.14 15.16
N ARG A 179 -13.94 -1.28 15.96
CA ARG A 179 -13.97 -0.98 17.41
C ARG A 179 -13.89 0.50 17.72
N LEU A 180 -12.97 1.22 17.06
CA LEU A 180 -12.76 2.65 17.31
C LEU A 180 -13.96 3.49 16.87
N TYR A 181 -14.72 3.04 15.86
CA TYR A 181 -15.83 3.79 15.27
C TYR A 181 -17.22 3.24 15.62
N ALA A 182 -17.31 2.41 16.66
CA ALA A 182 -18.56 1.80 17.09
C ALA A 182 -19.56 2.76 17.76
N ALA A 183 -19.13 3.96 18.17
CA ALA A 183 -19.99 4.95 18.83
C ALA A 183 -20.54 5.99 17.83
N PRO A 184 -21.87 6.11 17.66
CA PRO A 184 -22.47 7.23 16.92
C PRO A 184 -22.12 8.54 17.65
N GLY A 185 -21.31 9.40 17.01
CA GLY A 185 -20.98 10.73 17.54
C GLY A 185 -19.49 10.99 17.85
N GLN A 186 -18.59 10.01 17.68
CA GLN A 186 -17.14 10.22 17.88
C GLN A 186 -16.33 10.47 16.60
N LEU A 187 -16.98 10.64 15.45
CA LEU A 187 -16.26 10.93 14.22
C LEU A 187 -15.81 12.41 14.25
N PRO A 188 -14.51 12.72 14.21
CA PRO A 188 -14.06 14.09 13.99
C PRO A 188 -14.63 14.56 12.64
N GLY A 189 -15.28 15.72 12.69
CA GLY A 189 -15.92 16.38 11.54
C GLY A 189 -14.93 16.98 10.56
#